data_AF-K1JSG2-F1
#
_entry.id   AF-K1JSG2-F1
#
_cell.length_a   1.000
_cell.length_b   1.000
_cell.length_c   1.000
_cell.angle_alpha   90.00
_cell.angle_beta   90.00
_cell.angle_gamma   90.00
#
_symmetry.space_group_name_H-M   'P 1'
#
loop_
_entity.id
_entity.type
_entity.pdbx_description
1 polymer ?
#
loop_
_entity_poly.entity_id
_entity_poly.type
_entity_poly.pdbx_seq_one_letter_code
_entity_poly.pdbx_strand_id
1 'polypeptide(L)'
;MLEVIKRWYQTRFSDPDAVTLFLLLAACFAVLWLFGDLLAPLLVALVMAYLLEWPVSRLQRAGLSRTLATSLILLLFIALTAMAFLGLIPTLASQGLNLAKESPAMLSHAQDYVRTLPEQYPELVDVSLVETVIDNMRQRILSGGEQLVTASLGSLINVVAILIYAILVPLMVFFMLKDKEVLMGGLRRFLPRNRTLVNRVWVEMNEQILNYIRGKVIEILIVGVATYIPFALMGLRYSALLAVAVGFSVLIPYIGAAAVTVPVAMVALFQWGLTPEFTWLMVAYLVIQALDGNLLVPLLFSEAVNLHPVAIIVAVLVFGGLWGFWGVFFAIPLATLVKAVLNAWPKREELPAVPK
;
A
#
# COMPACT_ATOMS: atom_id res chain seq x y z
N MET A 1 1.64 9.18 44.34
CA MET A 1 1.24 9.06 42.91
C MET A 1 1.49 10.34 42.13
N LEU A 2 0.98 11.51 42.57
CA LEU A 2 1.22 12.80 41.88
C LEU A 2 2.70 13.19 41.78
N GLU A 3 3.53 12.92 42.78
CA GLU A 3 4.98 13.20 42.69
C GLU A 3 5.74 12.27 41.74
N VAL A 4 5.26 11.03 41.57
CA VAL A 4 5.82 10.08 40.59
C VAL A 4 5.45 10.53 39.17
N ILE A 5 4.20 10.98 38.97
CA ILE A 5 3.74 11.58 37.71
C ILE A 5 4.48 12.89 37.42
N LYS A 6 4.68 13.73 38.45
CA LYS A 6 5.39 15.02 38.32
C LYS A 6 6.88 14.83 38.05
N ARG A 7 7.57 13.90 38.73
CA ARG A 7 8.96 13.53 38.41
C ARG A 7 9.08 12.85 37.06
N TRP A 8 8.14 12.00 36.67
CA TRP A 8 8.07 11.38 35.34
C TRP A 8 7.91 12.45 34.25
N TYR A 9 7.03 13.44 34.46
CA TYR A 9 6.86 14.59 33.58
C TYR A 9 8.14 15.45 33.52
N GLN A 10 8.71 15.82 34.67
CA GLN A 10 9.94 16.64 34.77
C GLN A 10 11.24 15.92 34.33
N THR A 11 11.24 14.62 34.10
CA THR A 11 12.41 13.91 33.56
C THR A 11 12.24 13.55 32.08
N ARG A 12 11.00 13.39 31.60
CA ARG A 12 10.73 13.07 30.18
C ARG A 12 10.32 14.27 29.31
N PHE A 13 9.71 15.32 29.87
CA PHE A 13 9.32 16.54 29.14
C PHE A 13 10.33 17.69 29.30
N SER A 14 11.52 17.41 29.86
CA SER A 14 12.56 18.43 30.06
C SER A 14 13.44 18.68 28.85
N ASP A 15 13.34 17.85 27.81
CA ASP A 15 13.94 18.15 26.52
C ASP A 15 12.91 18.91 25.66
N PRO A 16 13.04 20.24 25.51
CA PRO A 16 12.09 21.05 24.76
C PRO A 16 11.96 20.62 23.29
N ASP A 17 12.94 19.92 22.72
CA ASP A 17 12.90 19.43 21.35
C ASP A 17 12.00 18.20 21.19
N ALA A 18 11.99 17.30 22.18
CA ALA A 18 11.12 16.11 22.18
C ALA A 18 9.64 16.49 22.37
N VAL A 19 9.37 17.44 23.25
CA VAL A 19 8.00 17.97 23.48
C VAL A 19 7.48 18.66 22.23
N THR A 20 8.32 19.48 21.60
CA THR A 20 8.02 20.14 20.34
C THR A 20 7.65 19.14 19.25
N LEU A 21 8.49 18.11 19.05
CA LEU A 21 8.25 17.09 18.04
C LEU A 21 6.94 16.34 18.32
N PHE A 22 6.69 15.95 19.58
CA PHE A 22 5.47 15.28 19.97
C PHE A 22 4.23 16.14 19.68
N LEU A 23 4.25 17.43 20.03
CA LEU A 23 3.15 18.35 19.75
C LEU A 23 2.91 18.53 18.25
N LEU A 24 3.99 18.61 17.45
CA LEU A 24 3.88 18.68 15.99
C LEU A 24 3.28 17.41 15.38
N LEU A 25 3.73 16.24 15.83
CA LEU A 25 3.18 14.96 15.39
C LEU A 25 1.72 14.80 15.81
N ALA A 26 1.36 15.19 17.04
CA ALA A 26 -0.01 15.15 17.53
C ALA A 26 -0.93 16.12 16.76
N ALA A 27 -0.45 17.33 16.44
CA ALA A 27 -1.18 18.29 15.62
C ALA A 27 -1.37 17.77 14.18
N CYS A 28 -0.31 17.23 13.57
CA CYS A 28 -0.40 16.61 12.24
C CYS A 28 -1.40 15.46 12.23
N PHE A 29 -1.32 14.57 13.23
CA PHE A 29 -2.25 13.46 13.42
C PHE A 29 -3.70 13.95 13.56
N ALA A 30 -3.95 14.96 14.39
CA ALA A 30 -5.28 15.52 14.58
C ALA A 30 -5.85 16.13 13.29
N VAL A 31 -5.03 16.85 12.52
CA VAL A 31 -5.45 17.40 11.21
C VAL A 31 -5.79 16.27 10.23
N LEU A 32 -4.94 15.25 10.12
CA LEU A 32 -5.20 14.11 9.23
C LEU A 32 -6.43 13.30 9.67
N TRP A 33 -6.67 13.18 10.97
CA TRP A 33 -7.83 12.47 11.50
C TRP A 33 -9.14 13.24 11.29
N LEU A 34 -9.13 14.57 11.46
CA LEU A 34 -10.33 15.40 11.30
C LEU A 34 -10.63 15.77 9.84
N PHE A 35 -9.60 15.95 9.00
CA PHE A 35 -9.72 16.47 7.63
C PHE A 35 -9.18 15.50 6.56
N GLY A 36 -8.91 14.24 6.90
CA GLY A 36 -8.28 13.26 6.00
C GLY A 36 -8.96 13.14 4.64
N ASP A 37 -10.30 13.03 4.61
CA ASP A 37 -11.07 12.91 3.37
C ASP A 37 -10.97 14.15 2.47
N LEU A 38 -10.97 15.33 3.07
CA LEU A 38 -10.80 16.60 2.35
C LEU A 38 -9.38 16.76 1.82
N LEU A 39 -8.39 16.22 2.54
CA LEU A 39 -6.98 16.26 2.18
C LEU A 39 -6.58 15.12 1.24
N ALA A 40 -7.47 14.20 0.87
CA ALA A 40 -7.15 13.07 0.02
C ALA A 40 -6.49 13.47 -1.33
N PRO A 41 -6.97 14.48 -2.09
CA PRO A 41 -6.29 14.93 -3.31
C PRO A 41 -4.87 15.45 -3.04
N LEU A 42 -4.68 16.15 -1.92
CA LEU A 42 -3.38 16.66 -1.49
C LEU A 42 -2.42 15.50 -1.15
N LEU A 43 -2.90 14.47 -0.46
CA LEU A 43 -2.10 13.28 -0.13
C LEU A 43 -1.70 12.52 -1.39
N VAL A 44 -2.62 12.32 -2.34
CA VAL A 44 -2.30 11.74 -3.66
C VAL A 44 -1.23 12.57 -4.37
N ALA A 45 -1.42 13.89 -4.43
CA ALA A 45 -0.46 14.78 -5.07
C ALA A 45 0.90 14.76 -4.39
N LEU A 46 0.95 14.67 -3.05
CA LEU A 46 2.17 14.52 -2.28
C LEU A 46 2.90 13.23 -2.67
N VAL A 47 2.21 12.08 -2.64
CA VAL A 47 2.80 10.78 -3.02
C VAL A 47 3.36 10.82 -4.44
N MET A 48 2.58 11.37 -5.38
CA MET A 48 3.00 11.51 -6.78
C MET A 48 4.18 12.48 -6.93
N ALA A 49 4.21 13.58 -6.18
CA ALA A 49 5.34 14.50 -6.17
C ALA A 49 6.61 13.82 -5.64
N TYR A 50 6.52 13.02 -4.57
CA TYR A 50 7.66 12.22 -4.10
C TYR A 50 8.13 11.21 -5.16
N LEU A 51 7.20 10.50 -5.81
CA LEU A 51 7.52 9.56 -6.88
C LEU A 51 8.26 10.24 -8.05
N LEU A 52 7.76 11.40 -8.48
CA LEU A 52 8.27 12.13 -9.65
C LEU A 52 9.47 13.05 -9.34
N GLU A 53 9.82 13.27 -8.07
CA GLU A 53 11.01 14.04 -7.70
C GLU A 53 12.30 13.40 -8.23
N TRP A 54 12.41 12.06 -8.19
CA TRP A 54 13.59 11.35 -8.70
C TRP A 54 13.87 11.64 -10.18
N PRO A 55 12.93 11.39 -11.13
CA PRO A 55 13.18 11.67 -12.53
C PRO A 55 13.34 13.18 -12.83
N VAL A 56 12.62 14.06 -12.13
CA VAL A 56 12.80 15.53 -12.27
C VAL A 56 14.23 15.92 -11.87
N SER A 57 14.72 15.45 -10.73
CA SER A 57 16.08 15.75 -10.26
C SER A 57 17.17 15.22 -11.19
N ARG A 58 16.91 14.16 -11.95
CA ARG A 58 17.84 13.60 -12.96
C ARG A 58 17.90 14.49 -14.19
N LEU A 59 16.78 15.00 -14.68
CA LEU A 59 16.76 15.97 -15.78
C LEU A 59 17.39 17.31 -15.39
N GLN A 60 17.19 17.77 -14.15
CA GLN A 60 17.86 18.96 -13.64
C GLN A 60 19.38 18.80 -13.61
N ARG A 61 19.87 17.62 -13.17
CA ARG A 61 21.31 17.28 -13.22
C ARG A 61 21.86 17.22 -14.64
N ALA A 62 21.02 16.96 -15.64
CA ALA A 62 21.37 17.01 -17.05
C ALA A 62 21.33 18.44 -17.65
N GLY A 63 21.05 19.47 -16.84
CA GLY A 63 21.13 20.89 -17.24
C GLY A 63 19.78 21.56 -17.54
N LEU A 64 18.65 20.86 -17.41
CA LEU A 64 17.33 21.48 -17.61
C LEU A 64 16.91 22.34 -16.41
N SER A 65 16.20 23.44 -16.67
CA SER A 65 15.59 24.24 -15.61
C SER A 65 14.53 23.42 -14.86
N ARG A 66 14.32 23.71 -13.57
CA ARG A 66 13.36 22.98 -12.71
C ARG A 66 11.96 22.92 -13.32
N THR A 67 11.50 24.05 -13.86
CA THR A 67 10.18 24.15 -14.50
C THR A 67 10.08 23.26 -15.73
N LEU A 68 11.08 23.28 -16.62
CA LEU A 68 11.07 22.44 -17.83
C LEU A 68 11.16 20.96 -17.48
N ALA A 69 12.04 20.58 -16.56
CA ALA A 69 12.14 19.20 -16.08
C ALA A 69 10.81 18.72 -15.49
N THR A 70 10.16 19.53 -14.66
CA THR A 70 8.85 19.22 -14.06
C THR A 70 7.77 19.07 -15.12
N SER A 71 7.65 20.02 -16.05
CA SER A 71 6.65 19.95 -17.14
C SER A 71 6.82 18.71 -18.00
N LEU A 72 8.05 18.38 -18.41
CA LEU A 72 8.33 17.22 -19.26
C LEU A 72 8.00 15.90 -18.56
N ILE A 73 8.44 15.74 -17.30
CA ILE A 73 8.14 14.53 -16.53
C ILE A 73 6.65 14.40 -16.26
N LEU A 74 5.97 15.50 -15.91
CA LEU A 74 4.54 15.46 -15.65
C LEU A 74 3.75 15.13 -16.92
N LEU A 75 4.10 15.71 -18.07
CA LEU A 75 3.48 15.38 -19.36
C LEU A 75 3.70 13.91 -19.73
N LEU A 76 4.93 13.39 -19.56
CA LEU A 76 5.24 11.98 -19.78
C LEU A 76 4.43 11.08 -18.84
N PHE A 77 4.35 11.43 -17.56
CA PHE A 77 3.57 10.68 -16.58
C PHE A 77 2.07 10.66 -16.91
N ILE A 78 1.49 11.81 -17.30
CA ILE A 78 0.10 11.90 -17.75
C ILE A 78 -0.10 11.06 -19.01
N ALA A 79 0.81 11.11 -19.98
CA ALA A 79 0.72 10.32 -21.21
C ALA A 79 0.77 8.82 -20.94
N LEU A 80 1.70 8.36 -20.09
CA LEU A 80 1.79 6.95 -19.68
C LEU A 80 0.55 6.50 -18.91
N THR A 81 0.06 7.34 -17.99
CA THR A 81 -1.16 7.07 -17.23
C THR A 81 -2.38 6.99 -18.15
N ALA A 82 -2.51 7.91 -19.11
CA ALA A 82 -3.58 7.89 -20.10
C ALA A 82 -3.50 6.65 -20.99
N MET A 83 -2.29 6.24 -21.43
CA MET A 83 -2.09 5.01 -22.20
C MET A 83 -2.52 3.77 -21.40
N ALA A 84 -2.10 3.67 -20.13
CA ALA A 84 -2.55 2.60 -19.23
C ALA A 84 -4.07 2.67 -19.01
N PHE A 85 -4.64 3.85 -18.84
CA PHE A 85 -6.07 4.03 -18.63
C PHE A 85 -6.91 3.62 -19.85
N LEU A 86 -6.43 3.90 -21.07
CA LEU A 86 -7.15 3.56 -22.30
C LEU A 86 -6.94 2.10 -22.75
N GLY A 87 -5.81 1.47 -22.41
CA GLY A 87 -5.51 0.10 -22.81
C GLY A 87 -5.80 -0.94 -21.71
N LEU A 88 -5.26 -0.72 -20.52
CA LEU A 88 -5.31 -1.69 -19.42
C LEU A 88 -6.68 -1.68 -18.73
N ILE A 89 -7.23 -0.52 -18.39
CA ILE A 89 -8.48 -0.44 -17.61
C ILE A 89 -9.67 -1.11 -18.31
N PRO A 90 -9.92 -0.95 -19.63
CA PRO A 90 -11.00 -1.68 -20.30
C PRO A 90 -10.80 -3.19 -20.27
N THR A 91 -9.55 -3.64 -20.38
CA THR A 91 -9.19 -5.06 -20.27
C THR A 91 -9.47 -5.58 -18.86
N LEU A 92 -9.05 -4.84 -17.83
CA LEU A 92 -9.32 -5.20 -16.43
C LEU A 92 -10.83 -5.18 -16.13
N ALA A 93 -11.56 -4.19 -16.63
CA ALA A 93 -13.00 -4.07 -16.43
C ALA A 93 -13.75 -5.23 -17.09
N SER A 94 -13.43 -5.57 -18.34
CA SER A 94 -14.05 -6.72 -19.02
C SER A 94 -13.71 -8.05 -18.35
N GLN A 95 -12.44 -8.26 -17.96
CA GLN A 95 -12.03 -9.46 -17.22
C GLN A 95 -12.70 -9.53 -15.85
N GLY A 96 -12.82 -8.41 -15.13
CA GLY A 96 -13.48 -8.33 -13.83
C GLY A 96 -14.96 -8.62 -13.90
N LEU A 97 -15.66 -8.06 -14.90
CA LEU A 97 -17.08 -8.33 -15.15
C LEU A 97 -17.31 -9.80 -15.51
N ASN A 98 -16.44 -10.40 -16.33
CA ASN A 98 -16.54 -11.81 -16.70
C ASN A 98 -16.26 -12.73 -15.50
N LEU A 99 -15.23 -12.42 -14.70
CA LEU A 99 -14.95 -13.14 -13.46
C LEU A 99 -16.13 -13.06 -12.48
N ALA A 100 -16.73 -11.88 -12.30
CA ALA A 100 -17.89 -11.71 -11.45
C ALA A 100 -19.09 -12.55 -11.92
N LYS A 101 -19.36 -12.59 -13.23
CA LYS A 101 -20.43 -13.40 -13.83
C LYS A 101 -20.20 -14.90 -13.68
N GLU A 102 -18.96 -15.36 -13.78
CA GLU A 102 -18.62 -16.79 -13.73
C GLU A 102 -18.35 -17.29 -12.31
N SER A 103 -18.03 -16.39 -11.37
CA SER A 103 -17.70 -16.75 -9.99
C SER A 103 -18.74 -17.64 -9.27
N PRO A 104 -20.07 -17.49 -9.46
CA PRO A 104 -21.03 -18.40 -8.83
C PRO A 104 -20.91 -19.83 -9.38
N ALA A 105 -20.63 -19.97 -10.68
CA ALA A 105 -20.41 -21.27 -11.31
C ALA A 105 -19.06 -21.87 -10.88
N MET A 106 -18.00 -21.06 -10.78
CA MET A 106 -16.71 -21.52 -10.26
C MET A 106 -16.85 -22.08 -8.84
N LEU A 107 -17.62 -21.40 -7.99
CA LEU A 107 -17.87 -21.87 -6.63
C LEU A 107 -18.71 -23.15 -6.59
N SER A 108 -19.74 -23.29 -7.43
CA SER A 108 -20.53 -24.53 -7.48
C SER A 108 -19.69 -25.72 -7.96
N HIS A 109 -18.83 -25.52 -8.97
CA HIS A 109 -17.92 -26.56 -9.43
C HIS A 109 -16.89 -26.95 -8.35
N ALA A 110 -16.36 -25.97 -7.61
CA ALA A 110 -15.50 -26.24 -6.46
C ALA A 110 -16.24 -27.02 -5.37
N GLN A 111 -17.50 -26.69 -5.10
CA GLN A 111 -18.35 -27.41 -4.14
C GLN A 111 -18.57 -28.87 -4.55
N ASP A 112 -18.87 -29.13 -5.82
CA ASP A 112 -19.05 -30.49 -6.32
C ASP A 112 -17.75 -31.30 -6.17
N TYR A 113 -16.60 -30.69 -6.47
CA TYR A 113 -15.30 -31.33 -6.28
C TYR A 113 -15.02 -31.64 -4.80
N VAL A 114 -15.25 -30.68 -3.90
CA VAL A 114 -15.02 -30.91 -2.47
C VAL A 114 -16.01 -31.94 -1.91
N ARG A 115 -17.23 -32.03 -2.44
CA ARG A 115 -18.18 -33.09 -2.05
C ARG A 115 -17.72 -34.50 -2.43
N THR A 116 -16.87 -34.67 -3.43
CA THR A 116 -16.25 -35.97 -3.74
C THR A 116 -15.06 -36.34 -2.86
N LEU A 117 -14.48 -35.38 -2.12
CA LEU A 117 -13.31 -35.64 -1.26
C LEU A 117 -13.62 -36.46 0.00
N PRO A 118 -14.74 -36.27 0.72
CA PRO A 118 -15.14 -37.11 1.85
C PRO A 118 -15.28 -38.59 1.51
N GLU A 119 -15.66 -38.91 0.27
CA GLU A 119 -15.72 -40.30 -0.20
C GLU A 119 -14.32 -40.92 -0.39
N GLN A 120 -13.30 -40.10 -0.65
CA GLN A 120 -11.93 -40.52 -0.90
C GLN A 120 -11.02 -40.39 0.34
N TYR A 121 -11.29 -39.45 1.25
CA TYR A 121 -10.49 -39.16 2.45
C TYR A 121 -11.37 -38.81 3.67
N PRO A 122 -12.13 -39.78 4.22
CA PRO A 122 -13.12 -39.52 5.28
C PRO A 122 -12.51 -39.00 6.60
N GLU A 123 -11.24 -39.31 6.87
CA GLU A 123 -10.56 -38.95 8.12
C GLU A 123 -9.97 -37.52 8.13
N LEU A 124 -9.93 -36.84 6.97
CA LEU A 124 -9.26 -35.55 6.81
C LEU A 124 -10.22 -34.36 6.56
N VAL A 125 -11.49 -34.61 6.22
CA VAL A 125 -12.44 -33.57 5.78
C VAL A 125 -13.79 -33.70 6.49
N ASP A 126 -14.11 -32.74 7.37
CA ASP A 126 -15.45 -32.61 7.94
C ASP A 126 -16.39 -31.91 6.95
N VAL A 127 -17.38 -32.66 6.46
CA VAL A 127 -18.35 -32.21 5.46
C VAL A 127 -19.14 -30.99 5.92
N SER A 128 -19.45 -30.90 7.23
CA SER A 128 -20.26 -29.82 7.79
C SER A 128 -19.55 -28.46 7.76
N LEU A 129 -18.23 -28.48 7.98
CA LEU A 129 -17.38 -27.29 7.95
C LEU A 129 -17.17 -26.79 6.53
N VAL A 130 -17.04 -27.70 5.57
CA VAL A 130 -16.98 -27.39 4.13
C VAL A 130 -18.25 -26.70 3.65
N GLU A 131 -19.43 -27.26 3.93
CA GLU A 131 -20.69 -26.69 3.45
C GLU A 131 -20.94 -25.30 4.03
N THR A 132 -20.67 -25.11 5.33
CA THR A 132 -20.80 -23.81 6.00
C THR A 132 -19.85 -22.76 5.39
N VAL A 133 -18.60 -23.12 5.09
CA VAL A 133 -17.64 -22.20 4.46
C VAL A 133 -18.09 -21.84 3.04
N ILE A 134 -18.55 -22.82 2.27
CA ILE A 134 -19.02 -22.62 0.89
C ILE A 134 -20.26 -21.74 0.83
N ASP A 135 -21.25 -21.96 1.71
CA ASP A 135 -22.46 -21.15 1.75
C ASP A 135 -22.16 -19.69 2.13
N ASN A 136 -21.26 -19.48 3.08
CA ASN A 136 -20.78 -18.14 3.44
C ASN A 136 -20.03 -17.47 2.27
N MET A 137 -19.20 -18.22 1.54
CA MET A 137 -18.54 -17.72 0.32
C MET A 137 -19.56 -17.38 -0.76
N ARG A 138 -20.57 -18.21 -0.99
CA ARG A 138 -21.64 -17.99 -1.97
C ARG A 138 -22.38 -16.69 -1.69
N GLN A 139 -22.81 -16.48 -0.45
CA GLN A 139 -23.50 -15.23 -0.07
C GLN A 139 -22.62 -14.00 -0.27
N ARG A 140 -21.32 -14.08 0.06
CA ARG A 140 -20.35 -12.98 -0.15
C ARG A 140 -20.09 -12.71 -1.64
N ILE A 141 -20.00 -13.75 -2.46
CA ILE A 141 -19.80 -13.61 -3.91
C ILE A 141 -21.04 -12.99 -4.56
N LEU A 142 -22.25 -13.45 -4.22
CA LEU A 142 -23.49 -12.91 -4.77
C LEU A 142 -23.67 -11.43 -4.39
N SER A 143 -23.54 -11.11 -3.10
CA SER A 143 -23.65 -9.73 -2.61
C SER A 143 -22.55 -8.81 -3.17
N GLY A 144 -21.32 -9.29 -3.27
CA GLY A 144 -20.21 -8.54 -3.89
C GLY A 144 -20.40 -8.33 -5.40
N GLY A 145 -20.93 -9.33 -6.10
CA GLY A 145 -21.24 -9.26 -7.53
C GLY A 145 -22.34 -8.24 -7.84
N GLU A 146 -23.42 -8.24 -7.05
CA GLU A 146 -24.50 -7.25 -7.16
C GLU A 146 -23.99 -5.83 -6.88
N GLN A 147 -23.12 -5.65 -5.89
CA GLN A 147 -22.50 -4.36 -5.57
C GLN A 147 -21.59 -3.87 -6.71
N LEU A 148 -20.81 -4.75 -7.34
CA LEU A 148 -19.97 -4.38 -8.48
C LEU A 148 -20.83 -3.92 -9.68
N VAL A 149 -21.91 -4.64 -9.96
CA VAL A 149 -22.83 -4.30 -11.07
C VAL A 149 -23.55 -2.96 -10.79
N THR A 150 -24.05 -2.76 -9.57
CA THR A 150 -24.72 -1.51 -9.18
C THR A 150 -23.76 -0.31 -9.13
N ALA A 151 -22.52 -0.50 -8.65
CA ALA A 151 -21.48 0.53 -8.69
C ALA A 151 -21.11 0.94 -10.13
N SER A 152 -21.14 -0.02 -11.07
CA SER A 152 -20.94 0.24 -12.50
C SER A 152 -22.02 1.17 -13.07
N LEU A 153 -23.27 1.00 -12.61
CA LEU A 153 -24.44 1.76 -13.07
C LEU A 153 -24.59 3.13 -12.36
N GLY A 154 -24.13 3.25 -11.11
CA GLY A 154 -24.11 4.51 -10.33
C GLY A 154 -23.02 5.52 -10.74
N SER A 155 -22.20 5.17 -11.74
CA SER A 155 -20.97 5.87 -12.15
C SER A 155 -21.15 7.35 -12.52
N LEU A 156 -22.35 7.81 -12.94
CA LEU A 156 -22.56 9.18 -13.41
C LEU A 156 -22.26 10.26 -12.35
N ILE A 157 -22.53 10.00 -11.06
CA ILE A 157 -22.23 10.94 -9.96
C ILE A 157 -20.72 10.98 -9.65
N ASN A 158 -19.97 9.94 -9.99
CA ASN A 158 -18.52 9.87 -9.75
C ASN A 158 -17.69 10.52 -10.85
N VAL A 159 -18.24 10.74 -12.06
CA VAL A 159 -17.49 11.34 -13.18
C VAL A 159 -17.02 12.76 -12.84
N VAL A 160 -17.85 13.57 -12.18
CA VAL A 160 -17.49 14.95 -11.80
C VAL A 160 -16.34 14.95 -10.79
N ALA A 161 -16.39 14.08 -9.77
CA ALA A 161 -15.31 13.94 -8.80
C ALA A 161 -14.01 13.48 -9.46
N ILE A 162 -14.08 12.50 -10.37
CA ILE A 162 -12.93 12.02 -11.15
C ILE A 162 -12.33 13.15 -11.99
N LEU A 163 -13.17 13.97 -12.65
CA LEU A 163 -12.70 15.13 -13.43
C LEU A 163 -12.01 16.17 -12.55
N ILE A 164 -12.57 16.47 -11.37
CA ILE A 164 -11.93 17.37 -10.40
C ILE A 164 -10.56 16.81 -10.01
N TYR A 165 -10.46 15.53 -9.66
CA TYR A 165 -9.19 14.91 -9.28
C TYR A 165 -8.20 14.87 -10.45
N ALA A 166 -8.66 14.56 -11.66
CA ALA A 166 -7.84 14.48 -12.86
C ALA A 166 -7.20 15.83 -13.24
N ILE A 167 -7.80 16.95 -12.84
CA ILE A 167 -7.23 18.29 -13.05
C ILE A 167 -6.44 18.75 -11.82
N LEU A 168 -7.01 18.61 -10.63
CA LEU A 168 -6.45 19.15 -9.40
C LEU A 168 -5.15 18.43 -9.01
N VAL A 169 -5.11 17.10 -9.08
CA VAL A 169 -3.92 16.34 -8.64
C VAL A 169 -2.70 16.67 -9.50
N PRO A 170 -2.74 16.63 -10.85
CA PRO A 170 -1.58 17.03 -11.66
C PRO A 170 -1.14 18.46 -11.42
N LEU A 171 -2.08 19.39 -11.22
CA LEU A 171 -1.77 20.78 -10.91
C LEU A 171 -1.02 20.90 -9.57
N MET A 172 -1.49 20.21 -8.54
CA MET A 172 -0.83 20.18 -7.23
C MET A 172 0.56 19.55 -7.33
N VAL A 173 0.69 18.43 -8.03
CA VAL A 173 1.99 17.77 -8.28
C VAL A 173 2.95 18.73 -8.98
N PHE A 174 2.50 19.45 -10.00
CA PHE A 174 3.30 20.43 -10.72
C PHE A 174 3.87 21.50 -9.78
N PHE A 175 3.01 22.14 -8.98
CA PHE A 175 3.45 23.19 -8.05
C PHE A 175 4.31 22.64 -6.91
N MET A 176 4.00 21.44 -6.40
CA MET A 176 4.79 20.78 -5.35
C MET A 176 6.21 20.44 -5.82
N LEU A 177 6.36 19.99 -7.06
CA LEU A 177 7.66 19.71 -7.68
C LEU A 177 8.40 20.99 -8.04
N LYS A 178 7.74 21.92 -8.72
CA LYS A 178 8.36 23.17 -9.21
C LYS A 178 8.76 24.09 -8.07
N ASP A 179 7.85 24.35 -7.13
CA ASP A 179 8.00 25.37 -6.09
C ASP A 179 8.34 24.76 -4.71
N LYS A 180 8.93 23.55 -4.71
CA LYS A 180 9.33 22.79 -3.50
C LYS A 180 10.05 23.64 -2.44
N GLU A 181 11.06 24.41 -2.84
CA GLU A 181 11.84 25.24 -1.90
C GLU A 181 11.00 26.34 -1.25
N VAL A 182 10.07 26.94 -2.01
CA VAL A 182 9.15 27.97 -1.51
C VAL A 182 8.17 27.35 -0.50
N LEU A 183 7.59 26.19 -0.85
CA LEU A 183 6.66 25.45 0.03
C LEU A 183 7.35 25.01 1.32
N MET A 184 8.53 24.39 1.22
CA MET A 184 9.33 23.98 2.38
C MET A 184 9.75 25.19 3.22
N GLY A 185 10.14 26.31 2.59
CA GLY A 185 10.43 27.57 3.26
C GLY A 185 9.24 28.14 4.03
N GLY A 186 8.03 28.01 3.48
CA GLY A 186 6.77 28.39 4.13
C GLY A 186 6.45 27.52 5.35
N LEU A 187 6.51 26.18 5.21
CA LEU A 187 6.31 25.25 6.32
C LEU A 187 7.31 25.47 7.46
N ARG A 188 8.56 25.80 7.11
CA ARG A 188 9.59 26.16 8.08
C ARG A 188 9.26 27.41 8.89
N ARG A 189 8.28 28.25 8.56
CA ARG A 189 7.89 29.39 9.40
C ARG A 189 7.02 29.00 10.58
N PHE A 190 6.30 27.87 10.50
CA PHE A 190 5.40 27.39 11.55
C PHE A 190 6.07 26.52 12.62
N LEU A 191 7.32 26.10 12.37
CA LEU A 191 8.10 25.32 13.34
C LEU A 191 8.68 26.24 14.44
N PRO A 192 8.88 25.78 15.69
CA PRO A 192 9.46 26.60 16.77
C PRO A 192 10.99 26.78 16.62
N ARG A 193 11.64 27.71 17.33
CA ARG A 193 13.05 28.10 17.09
C ARG A 193 14.09 26.97 17.33
N ASN A 194 13.83 26.06 18.26
CA ASN A 194 14.71 24.92 18.53
C ASN A 194 14.22 23.71 17.72
N ARG A 195 15.05 23.22 16.78
CA ARG A 195 14.60 22.30 15.70
C ARG A 195 15.59 21.19 15.38
N THR A 196 16.62 20.97 16.19
CA THR A 196 17.65 19.97 15.90
C THR A 196 17.01 18.58 15.71
N LEU A 197 16.16 18.17 16.65
CA LEU A 197 15.43 16.90 16.58
C LEU A 197 14.41 16.87 15.43
N VAL A 198 13.64 17.95 15.25
CA VAL A 198 12.63 18.03 14.17
C VAL A 198 13.28 17.96 12.79
N ASN A 199 14.39 18.68 12.55
CA ASN A 199 15.12 18.63 11.29
C ASN A 199 15.73 17.25 11.06
N ARG A 200 16.27 16.60 12.10
CA ARG A 200 16.82 15.24 11.99
C ARG A 200 15.74 14.25 11.56
N VAL A 201 14.59 14.27 12.24
CA VAL A 201 13.43 13.41 11.89
C VAL A 201 12.91 13.75 10.49
N TRP A 202 12.85 15.04 10.12
CA TRP A 202 12.42 15.46 8.79
C TRP A 202 13.32 14.90 7.68
N VAL A 203 14.65 15.02 7.82
CA VAL A 203 15.60 14.53 6.82
C VAL A 203 15.48 13.01 6.69
N GLU A 204 15.45 12.30 7.83
CA GLU A 204 15.30 10.85 7.86
C GLU A 204 13.99 10.41 7.20
N MET A 205 12.84 10.95 7.63
CA MET A 205 11.53 10.59 7.07
C MET A 205 11.37 10.96 5.60
N ASN A 206 11.93 12.09 5.17
CA ASN A 206 11.90 12.47 3.76
C ASN A 206 12.64 11.43 2.89
N GLU A 207 13.79 10.94 3.34
CA GLU A 207 14.52 9.87 2.64
C GLU A 207 13.76 8.53 2.69
N GLN A 208 13.23 8.15 3.85
CA GLN A 208 12.45 6.91 4.01
C GLN A 208 11.20 6.90 3.12
N ILE A 209 10.41 7.97 3.13
CA ILE A 209 9.19 8.09 2.32
C ILE A 209 9.53 8.07 0.82
N LEU A 210 10.60 8.78 0.41
CA LEU A 210 11.02 8.81 -0.99
C LEU A 210 11.45 7.42 -1.48
N ASN A 211 12.28 6.72 -0.69
CA ASN A 211 12.74 5.37 -1.01
C ASN A 211 11.57 4.38 -0.99
N TYR A 212 10.67 4.50 -0.03
CA TYR A 212 9.50 3.63 0.12
C TYR A 212 8.54 3.74 -1.07
N ILE A 213 8.13 4.97 -1.44
CA ILE A 213 7.21 5.18 -2.57
C ILE A 213 7.83 4.66 -3.87
N ARG A 214 9.11 4.97 -4.10
CA ARG A 214 9.85 4.46 -5.27
C ARG A 214 9.94 2.94 -5.27
N GLY A 215 10.32 2.35 -4.13
CA GLY A 215 10.41 0.91 -3.94
C GLY A 215 9.09 0.24 -4.24
N LYS A 216 7.97 0.78 -3.72
CA LYS A 216 6.63 0.22 -3.94
C LYS A 216 6.19 0.25 -5.40
N VAL A 217 6.43 1.35 -6.12
CA VAL A 217 6.10 1.40 -7.55
C VAL A 217 6.93 0.37 -8.33
N ILE A 218 8.21 0.21 -8.01
CA ILE A 218 9.08 -0.78 -8.65
C ILE A 218 8.61 -2.20 -8.32
N GLU A 219 8.31 -2.49 -7.06
CA GLU A 219 7.81 -3.80 -6.59
C GLU A 219 6.51 -4.19 -7.31
N ILE A 220 5.51 -3.29 -7.35
CA ILE A 220 4.24 -3.53 -8.05
C ILE A 220 4.47 -3.88 -9.53
N LEU A 221 5.35 -3.14 -10.20
CA LEU A 221 5.65 -3.37 -11.62
C LEU A 221 6.40 -4.69 -11.84
N ILE A 222 7.41 -4.99 -11.02
CA ILE A 222 8.18 -6.24 -11.14
C ILE A 222 7.27 -7.43 -10.87
N VAL A 223 6.56 -7.44 -9.75
CA VAL A 223 5.69 -8.55 -9.33
C VAL A 223 4.52 -8.71 -10.31
N GLY A 224 3.90 -7.62 -10.74
CA GLY A 224 2.83 -7.63 -11.72
C GLY A 224 3.27 -8.20 -13.07
N VAL A 225 4.39 -7.73 -13.62
CA VAL A 225 4.92 -8.23 -14.91
C VAL A 225 5.42 -9.67 -14.79
N ALA A 226 6.16 -10.00 -13.73
CA ALA A 226 6.66 -11.35 -13.48
C ALA A 226 5.52 -12.36 -13.31
N THR A 227 4.37 -11.94 -12.79
CA THR A 227 3.15 -12.75 -12.70
C THR A 227 2.39 -12.82 -14.03
N TYR A 228 2.32 -11.71 -14.76
CA TYR A 228 1.60 -11.66 -16.03
C TYR A 228 2.21 -12.59 -17.08
N ILE A 229 3.54 -12.65 -17.17
CA ILE A 229 4.24 -13.48 -18.17
C ILE A 229 3.82 -14.96 -18.12
N PRO A 230 3.97 -15.70 -17.00
CA PRO A 230 3.55 -17.10 -16.93
C PRO A 230 2.04 -17.24 -17.08
N PHE A 231 1.22 -16.34 -16.53
CA PHE A 231 -0.24 -16.40 -16.67
C PHE A 231 -0.66 -16.28 -18.14
N ALA A 232 -0.04 -15.36 -18.89
CA ALA A 232 -0.31 -15.17 -20.31
C ALA A 232 0.23 -16.33 -21.16
N LEU A 233 1.45 -16.80 -20.89
CA LEU A 233 2.06 -17.92 -21.63
C LEU A 233 1.30 -19.23 -21.45
N MET A 234 0.76 -19.47 -20.26
CA MET A 234 -0.07 -20.65 -19.99
C MET A 234 -1.52 -20.49 -20.44
N GLY A 235 -1.93 -19.30 -20.89
CA GLY A 235 -3.30 -19.03 -21.32
C GLY A 235 -4.31 -19.02 -20.15
N LEU A 236 -3.88 -18.62 -18.95
CA LEU A 236 -4.78 -18.46 -17.81
C LEU A 236 -5.83 -17.40 -18.11
N ARG A 237 -7.10 -17.71 -17.84
CA ARG A 237 -8.20 -16.76 -17.96
C ARG A 237 -8.00 -15.61 -16.97
N TYR A 238 -8.34 -14.40 -17.41
CA TYR A 238 -8.18 -13.18 -16.61
C TYR A 238 -6.73 -12.88 -16.19
N SER A 239 -5.75 -13.32 -16.99
CA SER A 239 -4.32 -13.18 -16.70
C SER A 239 -3.90 -11.75 -16.36
N ALA A 240 -4.36 -10.75 -17.11
CA ALA A 240 -4.04 -9.35 -16.86
C ALA A 240 -4.65 -8.85 -15.53
N LEU A 241 -5.92 -9.19 -15.27
CA LEU A 241 -6.62 -8.85 -14.03
C LEU A 241 -5.92 -9.44 -12.81
N LEU A 242 -5.64 -10.74 -12.85
CA LEU A 242 -5.01 -11.44 -11.75
C LEU A 242 -3.58 -10.96 -11.54
N ALA A 243 -2.80 -10.74 -12.61
CA ALA A 243 -1.43 -10.22 -12.48
C ALA A 243 -1.39 -8.79 -11.91
N VAL A 244 -2.31 -7.92 -12.32
CA VAL A 244 -2.46 -6.58 -11.74
C VAL A 244 -2.88 -6.68 -10.27
N ALA A 245 -3.83 -7.55 -9.94
CA ALA A 245 -4.24 -7.78 -8.55
C ALA A 245 -3.05 -8.26 -7.69
N VAL A 246 -2.25 -9.20 -8.20
CA VAL A 246 -1.04 -9.70 -7.52
C VAL A 246 -0.02 -8.57 -7.35
N GLY A 247 0.22 -7.77 -8.38
CA GLY A 247 1.10 -6.59 -8.29
C GLY A 247 0.64 -5.59 -7.23
N PHE A 248 -0.66 -5.23 -7.19
CA PHE A 248 -1.20 -4.33 -6.17
C PHE A 248 -1.26 -4.96 -4.78
N SER A 249 -1.29 -6.29 -4.69
CA SER A 249 -1.37 -7.00 -3.41
C SER A 249 -0.17 -6.71 -2.49
N VAL A 250 1.00 -6.39 -3.06
CA VAL A 250 2.22 -6.06 -2.33
C VAL A 250 2.10 -4.76 -1.51
N LEU A 251 1.06 -3.95 -1.77
CA LEU A 251 0.74 -2.78 -0.95
C LEU A 251 0.29 -3.13 0.46
N ILE A 252 -0.25 -4.34 0.66
CA ILE A 252 -0.75 -4.81 1.96
C ILE A 252 0.14 -5.97 2.41
N PRO A 253 1.15 -5.72 3.27
CA PRO A 253 2.10 -6.75 3.69
C PRO A 253 1.40 -7.99 4.25
N TYR A 254 1.84 -9.17 3.80
CA TYR A 254 1.34 -10.52 4.17
C TYR A 254 -0.11 -10.83 3.76
N ILE A 255 -1.05 -9.91 4.04
CA ILE A 255 -2.48 -10.11 3.80
C ILE A 255 -2.81 -10.04 2.31
N GLY A 256 -2.18 -9.12 1.57
CA GLY A 256 -2.48 -8.93 0.15
C GLY A 256 -2.17 -10.19 -0.68
N ALA A 257 -0.97 -10.74 -0.54
CA ALA A 257 -0.57 -11.96 -1.25
C ALA A 257 -1.52 -13.12 -0.95
N ALA A 258 -1.88 -13.32 0.32
CA ALA A 258 -2.84 -14.35 0.73
C ALA A 258 -4.23 -14.13 0.11
N ALA A 259 -4.72 -12.88 0.11
CA ALA A 259 -6.02 -12.53 -0.44
C ALA A 259 -6.12 -12.78 -1.95
N VAL A 260 -5.05 -12.53 -2.72
CA VAL A 260 -5.04 -12.70 -4.18
C VAL A 260 -4.65 -14.11 -4.61
N THR A 261 -3.99 -14.90 -3.75
CA THR A 261 -3.74 -16.33 -4.01
C THR A 261 -5.06 -17.09 -4.23
N VAL A 262 -6.10 -16.76 -3.48
CA VAL A 262 -7.41 -17.42 -3.57
C VAL A 262 -8.05 -17.31 -4.96
N PRO A 263 -8.27 -16.11 -5.54
CA PRO A 263 -8.84 -16.00 -6.88
C PRO A 263 -7.91 -16.57 -7.96
N VAL A 264 -6.58 -16.49 -7.81
CA VAL A 264 -5.64 -17.11 -8.75
C VAL A 264 -5.83 -18.63 -8.79
N ALA A 265 -5.80 -19.27 -7.61
CA ALA A 265 -5.98 -20.72 -7.48
C ALA A 265 -7.37 -21.16 -7.94
N MET A 266 -8.42 -20.38 -7.60
CA MET A 266 -9.80 -20.67 -7.99
C MET A 266 -9.99 -20.64 -9.51
N VAL A 267 -9.48 -19.62 -10.19
CA VAL A 267 -9.57 -19.52 -11.65
C VAL A 267 -8.79 -20.65 -12.33
N ALA A 268 -7.58 -20.94 -11.85
CA ALA A 268 -6.75 -22.01 -12.40
C ALA A 268 -7.40 -23.39 -12.21
N LEU A 269 -7.93 -23.66 -11.01
CA LEU A 269 -8.62 -24.90 -10.69
C LEU A 269 -9.91 -25.05 -11.51
N PHE A 270 -10.66 -23.98 -11.69
CA PHE A 270 -11.86 -24.01 -12.52
C PHE A 270 -11.54 -24.26 -14.00
N GLN A 271 -10.48 -23.65 -14.51
CA GLN A 271 -10.10 -23.75 -15.92
C GLN A 271 -9.52 -25.13 -16.27
N TRP A 272 -8.67 -25.68 -15.41
CA TRP A 272 -7.91 -26.89 -15.73
C TRP A 272 -8.20 -28.08 -14.80
N GLY A 273 -8.81 -27.88 -13.63
CA GLY A 273 -8.89 -28.92 -12.59
C GLY A 273 -7.54 -29.21 -11.96
N LEU A 274 -7.40 -30.34 -11.26
CA LEU A 274 -6.13 -30.81 -10.69
C LEU A 274 -5.23 -31.47 -11.74
N THR A 275 -4.95 -30.76 -12.83
CA THR A 275 -4.05 -31.25 -13.89
C THR A 275 -2.63 -30.69 -13.70
N PRO A 276 -1.64 -31.18 -14.47
CA PRO A 276 -0.28 -30.63 -14.45
C PRO A 276 -0.21 -29.13 -14.73
N GLU A 277 -1.11 -28.59 -15.57
CA GLU A 277 -1.17 -27.15 -15.88
C GLU A 277 -1.48 -26.31 -14.64
N PHE A 278 -2.46 -26.73 -13.82
CA PHE A 278 -2.74 -26.09 -12.53
C PHE A 278 -1.51 -26.12 -11.62
N THR A 279 -0.85 -27.27 -11.53
CA THR A 279 0.32 -27.45 -10.66
C THR A 279 1.48 -26.55 -11.10
N TRP A 280 1.78 -26.49 -12.40
CA TRP A 280 2.84 -25.62 -12.91
C TRP A 280 2.55 -24.14 -12.76
N LEU A 281 1.30 -23.72 -12.94
CA LEU A 281 0.91 -22.34 -12.69
C LEU A 281 1.11 -21.98 -11.21
N MET A 282 0.65 -22.84 -10.29
CA MET A 282 0.78 -22.61 -8.85
C MET A 282 2.23 -22.63 -8.38
N VAL A 283 3.07 -23.52 -8.92
CA VAL A 283 4.51 -23.53 -8.65
C VAL A 283 5.16 -22.24 -9.14
N ALA A 284 4.88 -21.81 -10.38
CA ALA A 284 5.41 -20.55 -10.90
C ALA A 284 4.97 -19.34 -10.05
N TYR A 285 3.70 -19.31 -9.66
CA TYR A 285 3.15 -18.28 -8.77
C TYR A 285 3.83 -18.27 -7.40
N LEU A 286 3.98 -19.44 -6.75
CA LEU A 286 4.64 -19.55 -5.45
C LEU A 286 6.12 -19.17 -5.51
N VAL A 287 6.82 -19.51 -6.60
CA VAL A 287 8.20 -19.06 -6.83
C VAL A 287 8.25 -17.54 -6.90
N ILE A 288 7.32 -16.89 -7.62
CA ILE A 288 7.26 -15.42 -7.69
C ILE A 288 7.01 -14.82 -6.30
N GLN A 289 6.05 -15.36 -5.54
CA GLN A 289 5.77 -14.89 -4.17
C GLN A 289 6.97 -15.09 -3.22
N ALA A 290 7.68 -16.21 -3.37
CA ALA A 290 8.88 -16.47 -2.58
C ALA A 290 10.02 -15.52 -2.95
N LEU A 291 10.22 -15.23 -4.24
CA LEU A 291 11.19 -14.24 -4.69
C LEU A 291 10.80 -12.82 -4.24
N ASP A 292 9.52 -12.49 -4.23
CA ASP A 292 9.04 -11.21 -3.73
C ASP A 292 9.40 -11.03 -2.25
N GLY A 293 8.92 -11.94 -1.40
CA GLY A 293 9.12 -11.85 0.05
C GLY A 293 10.57 -12.01 0.51
N ASN A 294 11.38 -12.82 -0.17
CA ASN A 294 12.75 -13.15 0.29
C ASN A 294 13.86 -12.41 -0.47
N LEU A 295 13.60 -11.87 -1.67
CA LEU A 295 14.60 -11.18 -2.49
C LEU A 295 14.21 -9.72 -2.76
N LEU A 296 13.02 -9.46 -3.31
CA LEU A 296 12.62 -8.10 -3.69
C LEU A 296 12.41 -7.20 -2.46
N VAL A 297 11.69 -7.66 -1.45
CA VAL A 297 11.41 -6.87 -0.25
C VAL A 297 12.71 -6.43 0.46
N PRO A 298 13.68 -7.33 0.77
CA PRO A 298 14.94 -6.90 1.39
C PRO A 298 15.79 -5.98 0.50
N LEU A 299 15.74 -6.18 -0.82
CA LEU A 299 16.51 -5.38 -1.79
C LEU A 299 15.95 -3.96 -1.93
N LEU A 300 14.62 -3.81 -1.91
CA LEU A 300 13.93 -2.54 -2.12
C LEU A 300 13.71 -1.78 -0.80
N PHE A 301 13.58 -2.47 0.33
CA PHE A 301 13.21 -1.89 1.63
C PHE A 301 14.14 -2.35 2.76
N SER A 302 15.38 -1.83 2.79
CA SER A 302 16.34 -2.12 3.86
C SER A 302 15.82 -1.76 5.26
N GLU A 303 14.93 -0.78 5.37
CA GLU A 303 14.26 -0.39 6.62
C GLU A 303 13.25 -1.42 7.10
N ALA A 304 12.53 -2.07 6.20
CA ALA A 304 11.56 -3.12 6.54
C ALA A 304 12.25 -4.33 7.18
N VAL A 305 13.48 -4.64 6.75
CA VAL A 305 14.33 -5.69 7.33
C VAL A 305 14.66 -5.43 8.81
N ASN A 306 14.66 -4.16 9.24
CA ASN A 306 14.96 -3.77 10.62
C ASN A 306 13.72 -3.77 11.54
N LEU A 307 12.53 -4.09 11.01
CA LEU A 307 11.30 -4.21 11.77
C LEU A 307 10.95 -5.68 11.99
N HIS A 308 10.51 -6.00 13.20
CA HIS A 308 9.95 -7.32 13.46
C HIS A 308 8.62 -7.47 12.69
N PRO A 309 8.32 -8.62 12.07
CA PRO A 309 7.08 -8.81 11.30
C PRO A 309 5.80 -8.44 12.07
N VAL A 310 5.76 -8.76 13.37
CA VAL A 310 4.66 -8.36 14.27
C VAL A 310 4.48 -6.84 14.33
N ALA A 311 5.56 -6.06 14.32
CA ALA A 311 5.46 -4.60 14.33
C ALA A 311 4.86 -4.07 13.01
N ILE A 312 5.18 -4.70 11.88
CA ILE A 312 4.57 -4.38 10.58
C ILE A 312 3.07 -4.70 10.61
N ILE A 313 2.68 -5.88 11.10
CA ILE A 313 1.28 -6.28 11.22
C ILE A 313 0.50 -5.31 12.14
N VAL A 314 1.05 -4.99 13.31
CA VAL A 314 0.44 -4.03 14.24
C VAL A 314 0.30 -2.66 13.59
N ALA A 315 1.32 -2.18 12.87
CA ALA A 315 1.25 -0.92 12.16
C ALA A 315 0.16 -0.92 11.06
N VAL A 316 0.06 -2.00 10.29
CA VAL A 316 -1.00 -2.17 9.28
C VAL A 316 -2.38 -2.14 9.93
N LEU A 317 -2.58 -2.84 11.05
CA LEU A 317 -3.87 -2.86 11.76
C LEU A 317 -4.22 -1.51 12.36
N VAL A 318 -3.27 -0.84 13.03
CA VAL A 318 -3.49 0.44 13.69
C VAL A 318 -3.69 1.55 12.66
N PHE A 319 -2.73 1.77 11.75
CA PHE A 319 -2.82 2.85 10.78
C PHE A 319 -3.87 2.55 9.72
N GLY A 320 -4.02 1.30 9.29
CA GLY A 320 -5.10 0.90 8.38
C GLY A 320 -6.49 1.10 8.97
N GLY A 321 -6.67 0.86 10.27
CA GLY A 321 -7.92 1.18 10.96
C GLY A 321 -8.22 2.68 11.06
N LEU A 322 -7.18 3.52 11.12
CA LEU A 322 -7.31 4.98 11.27
C LEU A 322 -7.51 5.73 9.96
N TRP A 323 -6.77 5.35 8.91
CA TRP A 323 -6.72 6.09 7.63
C TRP A 323 -7.04 5.21 6.41
N GLY A 324 -7.56 4.00 6.63
CA GLY A 324 -7.91 3.07 5.58
C GLY A 324 -6.70 2.73 4.71
N PHE A 325 -6.87 2.87 3.39
CA PHE A 325 -5.84 2.58 2.39
C PHE A 325 -4.52 3.31 2.66
N TRP A 326 -4.56 4.61 2.99
CA TRP A 326 -3.35 5.40 3.22
C TRP A 326 -2.55 4.92 4.42
N GLY A 327 -3.24 4.50 5.48
CA GLY A 327 -2.59 3.98 6.68
C GLY A 327 -1.92 2.63 6.45
N VAL A 328 -2.55 1.75 5.64
CA VAL A 328 -1.92 0.50 5.22
C VAL A 328 -0.73 0.76 4.31
N PHE A 329 -0.89 1.62 3.30
CA PHE A 329 0.17 1.98 2.36
C PHE A 329 1.39 2.54 3.08
N PHE A 330 1.22 3.41 4.08
CA PHE A 330 2.33 4.00 4.83
C PHE A 330 2.71 3.25 6.12
N ALA A 331 2.21 2.02 6.33
CA ALA A 331 2.41 1.30 7.58
C ALA A 331 3.90 1.13 7.95
N ILE A 332 4.77 0.83 6.98
CA ILE A 332 6.21 0.65 7.22
C ILE A 332 6.88 1.98 7.60
N PRO A 333 6.80 3.07 6.81
CA PRO A 333 7.34 4.38 7.20
C PRO A 333 6.79 4.92 8.53
N LEU A 334 5.52 4.65 8.83
CA LEU A 334 4.93 5.08 10.10
C LEU A 334 5.43 4.22 11.27
N ALA A 335 5.64 2.93 11.07
CA ALA A 335 6.24 2.05 12.08
C ALA A 335 7.69 2.44 12.37
N THR A 336 8.48 2.78 11.35
CA THR A 336 9.85 3.27 11.53
C THR A 336 9.86 4.63 12.22
N LEU A 337 8.93 5.54 11.89
CA LEU A 337 8.76 6.81 12.60
C LEU A 337 8.46 6.58 14.09
N VAL A 338 7.50 5.71 14.42
CA VAL A 338 7.18 5.37 15.82
C VAL A 338 8.41 4.80 16.52
N LYS A 339 9.13 3.86 15.89
CA LYS A 339 10.36 3.29 16.44
C LYS A 339 11.44 4.36 16.65
N ALA A 340 11.62 5.29 15.71
CA ALA A 340 12.58 6.38 15.79
C ALA A 340 12.24 7.34 16.95
N VAL A 341 10.97 7.72 17.10
CA VAL A 341 10.49 8.57 18.20
C VAL A 341 10.67 7.88 19.56
N LEU A 342 10.36 6.58 19.65
CA LEU A 342 10.56 5.80 20.88
C LEU A 342 12.05 5.67 21.25
N ASN A 343 12.94 5.53 20.27
CA ASN A 343 14.38 5.43 20.48
C ASN A 343 15.04 6.78 20.79
N ALA A 344 14.52 7.87 20.20
CA ALA A 344 14.94 9.24 20.51
C ALA A 344 14.42 9.71 21.88
N TRP A 345 13.48 8.98 22.47
CA TRP A 345 12.99 9.28 23.81
C TRP A 345 14.08 9.02 24.85
N PRO A 346 14.38 9.96 25.77
CA PRO A 346 15.45 9.80 26.76
C PRO A 346 15.36 8.47 27.51
N LYS A 347 16.40 7.63 27.38
CA LYS A 347 16.58 6.41 28.19
C LYS A 347 17.11 6.80 29.56
N ARG A 348 16.67 6.08 30.59
CA ARG A 348 16.80 6.43 32.01
C ARG A 348 18.22 6.27 32.59
N GLU A 349 19.22 5.98 31.76
CA GLU A 349 20.55 5.54 32.19
C GLU A 349 21.59 6.61 31.85
N GLU A 350 21.66 7.62 32.70
CA GLU A 350 22.85 8.46 32.94
C GLU A 350 22.52 9.43 34.09
N LEU A 351 22.26 8.87 35.29
CA LEU A 351 22.34 9.63 36.52
C LEU A 351 23.57 9.09 37.27
N PRO A 352 24.63 9.91 37.50
CA PRO A 352 25.75 9.47 38.31
C PRO A 352 25.22 9.07 39.69
N ALA A 353 25.66 7.90 40.17
CA ALA A 353 25.30 7.40 41.48
C ALA A 353 25.61 8.48 42.53
N VAL A 354 24.61 8.85 43.31
CA VAL A 354 24.77 9.79 44.42
C VAL A 354 25.79 9.17 45.39
N PRO A 355 26.91 9.85 45.71
CA PRO A 355 27.82 9.38 46.75
C PRO A 355 27.05 9.33 48.07
N LYS A 356 27.14 8.18 48.75
CA LYS A 356 26.44 7.87 50.00
C LYS A 356 26.74 8.87 51.12
#